data_AF-A0A7W1AIJ9-F1
#
_entry.id   AF-A0A7W1AIJ9-F1
#
_cell.length_a   1.000
_cell.length_b   1.000
_cell.length_c   1.000
_cell.angle_alpha   90.00
_cell.angle_beta   90.00
_cell.angle_gamma   90.00
#
_symmetry.space_group_name_H-M   'P 1'
#
loop_
_entity.id
_entity.type
_entity.pdbx_description
1 polymer ?
#
loop_
_entity_poly.entity_id
_entity_poly.type
_entity_poly.pdbx_seq_one_letter_code
_entity_poly.pdbx_strand_id
1 'polypeptide(L)'
;LWVTRWQDGPAACAALVEQARELVEPRDVAYRAELLGFEILVARQRGELAAEQRALHEVRTLYQRTHHVAAKAVLGQYEPDRRATPFDEDAVTPILRAVAQRDATALSRIISLGLVGVIPELLGLAPGRRIILLPSEDLLLLEDHGDVIVRERPPRWCPHLLRILSSGAASKERIVAGMWGLRAYHPELHDPPVRTTIHRLRSFLQPHAEWIENVESGYRTAVPVHLVTACEPIADAPPLWDEGEIPMPDSPLARGSTPRLAPPDRGHGLDDTAHLIYRQLGEIEHATVPQLSRILALSPSTVLRALRTLVETAQVERLGFARATRYRVRE
;
A
#
# COMPACT_ATOMS: atom_id res chain seq x y z
N LEU A 1 -22.99 5.42 -17.56
CA LEU A 1 -23.79 6.65 -17.74
C LEU A 1 -23.59 7.64 -16.60
N TRP A 2 -23.90 7.28 -15.34
CA TRP A 2 -23.59 8.14 -14.19
C TRP A 2 -22.08 8.37 -14.03
N VAL A 3 -21.29 7.29 -13.94
CA VAL A 3 -19.82 7.34 -13.82
C VAL A 3 -19.17 8.16 -14.96
N THR A 4 -19.66 8.03 -16.19
CA THR A 4 -19.12 8.74 -17.36
C THR A 4 -19.43 10.24 -17.38
N ARG A 5 -20.59 10.68 -16.87
CA ARG A 5 -20.93 12.11 -16.84
C ARG A 5 -20.40 12.81 -15.60
N TRP A 6 -20.23 12.08 -14.50
CA TRP A 6 -19.62 12.62 -13.29
C TRP A 6 -18.16 13.08 -13.52
N GLN A 7 -17.45 12.45 -14.46
CA GLN A 7 -16.11 12.88 -14.88
C GLN A 7 -16.05 14.34 -15.37
N ASP A 8 -17.12 14.85 -15.95
CA ASP A 8 -17.24 16.25 -16.39
C ASP A 8 -17.72 17.19 -15.26
N GLY A 9 -17.80 16.67 -14.03
CA GLY A 9 -18.24 17.35 -12.82
C GLY A 9 -19.76 17.30 -12.59
N PRO A 10 -20.23 17.73 -11.40
CA PRO A 10 -21.65 17.63 -11.01
C PRO A 10 -22.60 18.32 -12.01
N ALA A 11 -22.20 19.43 -12.59
CA ALA A 11 -23.01 20.19 -13.56
C ALA A 11 -23.43 19.35 -14.79
N ALA A 12 -22.58 18.42 -15.24
CA ALA A 12 -22.84 17.55 -16.39
C ALA A 12 -23.90 16.47 -16.09
N CYS A 13 -24.19 16.22 -14.81
CA CYS A 13 -25.22 15.27 -14.39
C CYS A 13 -26.65 15.85 -14.43
N ALA A 14 -26.85 17.12 -14.81
CA ALA A 14 -28.17 17.75 -14.82
C ALA A 14 -29.23 17.00 -15.64
N ALA A 15 -28.86 16.47 -16.81
CA ALA A 15 -29.80 15.69 -17.61
C ALA A 15 -30.14 14.31 -16.97
N LEU A 16 -29.24 13.75 -16.15
CA LEU A 16 -29.52 12.52 -15.40
C LEU A 16 -30.47 12.78 -14.23
N VAL A 17 -30.34 13.94 -13.58
CA VAL A 17 -31.25 14.40 -12.53
C VAL A 17 -32.69 14.49 -13.05
N GLU A 18 -32.89 15.12 -14.20
CA GLU A 18 -34.22 15.25 -14.80
C GLU A 18 -34.81 13.87 -15.18
N GLN A 19 -34.00 12.99 -15.76
CA GLN A 19 -34.42 11.60 -16.04
C GLN A 19 -34.76 10.83 -14.76
N ALA A 20 -33.95 10.97 -13.71
CA ALA A 20 -34.20 10.31 -12.43
C ALA A 20 -35.51 10.81 -11.81
N ARG A 21 -35.83 12.11 -11.94
CA ARG A 21 -37.07 12.70 -11.44
C ARG A 21 -38.32 12.06 -12.04
N GLU A 22 -38.28 11.69 -13.32
CA GLU A 22 -39.40 10.99 -13.98
C GLU A 22 -39.58 9.54 -13.48
N LEU A 23 -38.51 8.93 -12.97
CA LEU A 23 -38.49 7.54 -12.52
C LEU A 23 -38.80 7.38 -11.03
N VAL A 24 -38.76 8.45 -10.23
CA VAL A 24 -39.01 8.36 -8.78
C VAL A 24 -40.50 8.22 -8.50
N GLU A 25 -40.89 7.07 -7.95
CA GLU A 25 -42.25 6.91 -7.44
C GLU A 25 -42.52 7.89 -6.28
N PRO A 26 -43.70 8.53 -6.22
CA PRO A 26 -44.01 9.52 -5.18
C PRO A 26 -43.90 9.03 -3.73
N ARG A 27 -43.84 7.71 -3.51
CA ARG A 27 -43.79 7.07 -2.19
C ARG A 27 -42.38 6.73 -1.71
N ASP A 28 -41.37 6.75 -2.57
CA ASP A 28 -39.99 6.48 -2.17
C ASP A 28 -39.36 7.75 -1.57
N VAL A 29 -39.60 7.95 -0.28
CA VAL A 29 -39.14 9.13 0.46
C VAL A 29 -37.61 9.17 0.54
N ALA A 30 -36.95 8.01 0.66
CA ALA A 30 -35.50 7.91 0.77
C ALA A 30 -34.84 8.35 -0.55
N TYR A 31 -35.23 7.71 -1.65
CA TYR A 31 -34.68 8.03 -2.97
C TYR A 31 -35.01 9.46 -3.40
N ARG A 32 -36.21 9.95 -3.09
CA ARG A 32 -36.58 11.35 -3.37
C ARG A 32 -35.69 12.33 -2.61
N ALA A 33 -35.38 12.05 -1.34
CA ALA A 33 -34.49 12.90 -0.56
C ALA A 33 -33.07 12.92 -1.16
N GLU A 34 -32.52 11.76 -1.51
CA GLU A 34 -31.20 11.65 -2.17
C GLU A 34 -31.15 12.40 -3.50
N LEU A 35 -32.18 12.23 -4.35
CA LEU A 35 -32.29 12.94 -5.63
C LEU A 35 -32.31 14.46 -5.43
N LEU A 36 -33.08 14.95 -4.46
CA LEU A 36 -33.11 16.38 -4.13
C LEU A 36 -31.75 16.87 -3.58
N GLY A 37 -31.06 16.05 -2.79
CA GLY A 37 -29.69 16.34 -2.33
C GLY A 37 -28.70 16.49 -3.49
N PHE A 38 -28.86 15.67 -4.51
CA PHE A 38 -28.10 15.73 -5.75
C PHE A 38 -28.49 16.93 -6.62
N GLU A 39 -29.78 17.25 -6.73
CA GLU A 39 -30.29 18.46 -7.40
C GLU A 39 -29.67 19.75 -6.85
N ILE A 40 -29.60 19.87 -5.51
CA ILE A 40 -28.97 21.01 -4.84
C ILE A 40 -27.49 21.14 -5.27
N LEU A 41 -26.76 20.02 -5.30
CA LEU A 41 -25.35 19.99 -5.69
C LEU A 41 -25.16 20.45 -7.15
N VAL A 42 -25.97 19.91 -8.06
CA VAL A 42 -25.91 20.24 -9.50
C VAL A 42 -26.28 21.71 -9.72
N ALA A 43 -27.36 22.19 -9.10
CA ALA A 43 -27.82 23.58 -9.22
C ALA A 43 -26.77 24.57 -8.72
N ARG A 44 -26.15 24.29 -7.57
CA ARG A 44 -25.07 25.12 -7.01
C ARG A 44 -23.87 25.20 -7.95
N GLN A 45 -23.45 24.07 -8.51
CA GLN A 45 -22.32 24.04 -9.44
C GLN A 45 -22.58 24.81 -10.75
N ARG A 46 -23.85 24.89 -11.16
CA ARG A 46 -24.29 25.67 -12.33
C ARG A 46 -24.57 27.15 -12.01
N GLY A 47 -24.53 27.56 -10.74
CA GLY A 47 -24.90 28.90 -10.31
C GLY A 47 -26.41 29.18 -10.36
N GLU A 48 -27.25 28.15 -10.37
CA GLU A 48 -28.71 28.26 -10.52
C GLU A 48 -29.41 28.42 -9.15
N LEU A 49 -29.24 29.59 -8.52
CA LEU A 49 -29.72 29.88 -7.16
C LEU A 49 -31.21 29.57 -6.95
N ALA A 50 -32.07 29.85 -7.93
CA ALA A 50 -33.49 29.57 -7.83
C ALA A 50 -33.80 28.06 -7.80
N ALA A 51 -33.07 27.26 -8.58
CA ALA A 51 -33.23 25.81 -8.58
C ALA A 51 -32.72 25.21 -7.26
N GLU A 52 -31.56 25.69 -6.78
CA GLU A 52 -31.00 25.32 -5.48
C GLU A 52 -32.01 25.58 -4.35
N GLN A 53 -32.57 26.79 -4.29
CA GLN A 53 -33.54 27.17 -3.25
C GLN A 53 -34.83 26.36 -3.31
N ARG A 54 -35.33 26.03 -4.51
CA ARG A 54 -36.51 25.17 -4.68
C ARG A 54 -36.25 23.76 -4.16
N ALA A 55 -35.16 23.13 -4.58
CA ALA A 55 -34.82 21.79 -4.14
C ALA A 55 -34.61 21.75 -2.61
N LEU A 56 -33.93 22.75 -2.04
CA LEU A 56 -33.75 22.89 -0.60
C LEU A 56 -35.09 23.04 0.15
N HIS A 57 -36.02 23.84 -0.40
CA HIS A 57 -37.37 23.98 0.15
C HIS A 57 -38.14 22.65 0.10
N GLU A 58 -38.06 21.91 -1.00
CA GLU A 58 -38.70 20.61 -1.13
C GLU A 58 -38.18 19.59 -0.13
N VAL A 59 -36.85 19.53 0.10
CA VAL A 59 -36.28 18.66 1.14
C VAL A 59 -36.80 19.05 2.53
N ARG A 60 -36.91 20.34 2.84
CA ARG A 60 -37.50 20.80 4.11
C ARG A 60 -38.94 20.34 4.27
N THR A 61 -39.76 20.53 3.25
CA THR A 61 -41.16 20.08 3.27
C THR A 61 -41.25 18.56 3.39
N LEU A 62 -40.39 17.82 2.69
CA LEU A 62 -40.33 16.36 2.76
C LEU A 62 -39.98 15.91 4.19
N TYR A 63 -38.93 16.50 4.79
CA TYR A 63 -38.54 16.20 6.17
C TYR A 63 -39.62 16.56 7.18
N GLN A 64 -40.25 17.73 7.06
CA GLN A 64 -41.33 18.15 7.97
C GLN A 64 -42.53 17.21 7.93
N ARG A 65 -42.85 16.63 6.77
CA ARG A 65 -44.01 15.73 6.61
C ARG A 65 -43.73 14.30 7.04
N THR A 66 -42.50 13.82 6.84
CA THR A 66 -42.16 12.40 6.96
C THR A 66 -41.24 12.11 8.13
N HIS A 67 -40.53 13.13 8.64
CA HIS A 67 -39.40 13.00 9.55
C HIS A 67 -38.33 12.01 9.08
N HIS A 68 -38.26 11.76 7.77
CA HIS A 68 -37.38 10.74 7.22
C HIS A 68 -35.91 11.13 7.35
N VAL A 69 -35.10 10.16 7.75
CA VAL A 69 -33.66 10.28 8.02
C VAL A 69 -32.86 10.76 6.81
N ALA A 70 -33.12 10.23 5.61
CA ALA A 70 -32.49 10.71 4.38
C ALA A 70 -32.70 12.22 4.13
N ALA A 71 -33.93 12.73 4.33
CA ALA A 71 -34.21 14.16 4.16
C ALA A 71 -33.51 15.01 5.24
N LYS A 72 -33.42 14.51 6.48
CA LYS A 72 -32.64 15.13 7.56
C LYS A 72 -31.16 15.22 7.21
N ALA A 73 -30.59 14.15 6.66
CA ALA A 73 -29.18 14.07 6.28
C ALA A 73 -28.83 15.11 5.19
N VAL A 74 -29.68 15.23 4.17
CA VAL A 74 -29.54 16.26 3.13
C VAL A 74 -29.64 17.67 3.72
N LEU A 75 -30.54 17.94 4.67
CA LEU A 75 -30.62 19.26 5.32
C LEU A 75 -29.39 19.58 6.17
N GLY A 76 -28.93 18.65 7.01
CA GLY A 76 -27.74 18.86 7.84
C GLY A 76 -26.45 19.07 7.03
N GLN A 77 -26.51 18.69 5.76
CA GLN A 77 -25.49 18.94 4.78
C GLN A 77 -25.51 20.39 4.26
N TYR A 78 -26.67 20.98 3.97
CA TYR A 78 -26.74 22.29 3.32
C TYR A 78 -27.12 23.45 4.25
N GLU A 79 -27.54 23.17 5.48
CA GLU A 79 -27.85 24.17 6.51
C GLU A 79 -26.71 24.24 7.54
N PRO A 80 -25.86 25.28 7.55
CA PRO A 80 -24.69 25.37 8.41
C PRO A 80 -25.03 25.38 9.91
N ASP A 81 -26.24 25.83 10.26
CA ASP A 81 -26.73 25.88 11.65
C ASP A 81 -27.16 24.49 12.16
N ARG A 82 -27.43 23.55 11.25
CA ARG A 82 -27.71 22.15 11.59
C ARG A 82 -26.46 21.33 11.34
N ARG A 83 -25.50 21.39 12.26
CA ARG A 83 -24.40 20.42 12.29
C ARG A 83 -25.01 19.02 12.28
N ALA A 84 -24.90 18.33 11.15
CA ALA A 84 -25.30 16.94 11.04
C ALA A 84 -24.60 16.17 12.17
N THR A 85 -25.39 15.55 13.04
CA THR A 85 -24.86 14.52 13.94
C THR A 85 -24.20 13.46 13.06
N PRO A 86 -22.98 13.01 13.36
CA PRO A 86 -22.11 12.24 12.44
C PRO A 86 -22.63 10.86 12.03
N PHE A 87 -23.85 10.51 12.40
CA PHE A 87 -24.53 9.27 12.08
C PHE A 87 -25.96 9.59 11.63
N ASP A 88 -26.18 9.65 10.32
CA ASP A 88 -27.50 9.49 9.71
C ASP A 88 -27.24 8.92 8.31
N GLU A 89 -27.62 7.66 8.13
CA GLU A 89 -27.78 6.74 6.97
C GLU A 89 -27.29 7.10 5.55
N ASP A 90 -27.10 8.36 5.19
CA ASP A 90 -26.51 8.80 3.92
C ASP A 90 -24.98 8.83 4.01
N ALA A 91 -24.36 7.68 3.73
CA ALA A 91 -22.90 7.57 3.66
C ALA A 91 -22.31 8.24 2.40
N VAL A 92 -23.10 8.41 1.33
CA VAL A 92 -22.61 8.72 -0.01
C VAL A 92 -22.55 10.22 -0.27
N THR A 93 -23.59 10.98 0.04
CA THR A 93 -23.62 12.42 -0.30
C THR A 93 -22.53 13.24 0.42
N PRO A 94 -22.20 12.99 1.71
CA PRO A 94 -21.06 13.64 2.35
C PRO A 94 -19.73 13.35 1.63
N ILE A 95 -19.58 12.14 1.08
CA ILE A 95 -18.40 11.73 0.32
C ILE A 95 -18.34 12.44 -1.02
N LEU A 96 -19.43 12.45 -1.78
CA LEU A 96 -19.49 13.15 -3.07
C LEU A 96 -19.19 14.64 -2.91
N ARG A 97 -19.64 15.25 -1.82
CA ARG A 97 -19.27 16.62 -1.48
C ARG A 97 -17.78 16.77 -1.17
N ALA A 98 -17.24 15.90 -0.34
CA ALA A 98 -15.80 15.95 -0.02
C ALA A 98 -14.96 15.82 -1.30
N VAL A 99 -15.36 14.94 -2.23
CA VAL A 99 -14.76 14.81 -3.56
C VAL A 99 -14.88 16.11 -4.35
N ALA A 100 -16.08 16.68 -4.47
CA ALA A 100 -16.30 17.95 -5.19
C ALA A 100 -15.52 19.12 -4.59
N GLN A 101 -15.29 19.12 -3.27
CA GLN A 101 -14.52 20.13 -2.54
C GLN A 101 -13.02 19.79 -2.45
N ARG A 102 -12.58 18.63 -2.94
CA ARG A 102 -11.22 18.10 -2.83
C ARG A 102 -10.71 18.03 -1.39
N ASP A 103 -11.59 17.65 -0.47
CA ASP A 103 -11.29 17.52 0.95
C ASP A 103 -10.63 16.17 1.25
N ALA A 104 -9.29 16.15 1.22
CA ALA A 104 -8.50 14.96 1.48
C ALA A 104 -8.71 14.34 2.88
N THR A 105 -9.32 15.05 3.84
CA THR A 105 -9.64 14.47 5.15
C THR A 105 -10.68 13.35 5.07
N ALA A 106 -11.46 13.31 3.98
CA ALA A 106 -12.41 12.24 3.72
C ALA A 106 -11.78 10.94 3.19
N LEU A 107 -10.47 10.92 2.88
CA LEU A 107 -9.80 9.80 2.22
C LEU A 107 -9.95 8.47 2.99
N SER A 108 -9.65 8.47 4.29
CA SER A 108 -9.76 7.27 5.14
C SER A 108 -11.18 6.71 5.15
N ARG A 109 -12.19 7.60 5.20
CA ARG A 109 -13.61 7.20 5.15
C ARG A 109 -13.99 6.62 3.78
N ILE A 110 -13.54 7.25 2.69
CA ILE A 110 -13.76 6.76 1.32
C ILE A 110 -13.21 5.35 1.13
N ILE A 111 -11.99 5.11 1.63
CA ILE A 111 -11.34 3.80 1.61
C ILE A 111 -12.14 2.79 2.44
N SER A 112 -12.54 3.14 3.66
CA SER A 112 -13.30 2.25 4.55
C SER A 112 -14.64 1.79 3.97
N LEU A 113 -15.23 2.59 3.06
CA LEU A 113 -16.48 2.29 2.37
C LEU A 113 -16.26 1.61 1.01
N GLY A 114 -15.02 1.36 0.60
CA GLY A 114 -14.70 0.74 -0.69
C GLY A 114 -14.96 1.64 -1.91
N LEU A 115 -15.16 2.95 -1.70
CA LEU A 115 -15.45 3.91 -2.78
C LEU A 115 -14.18 4.42 -3.46
N VAL A 116 -13.23 3.53 -3.75
CA VAL A 116 -11.88 3.85 -4.23
C VAL A 116 -11.85 4.56 -5.60
N GLY A 117 -12.91 4.41 -6.40
CA GLY A 117 -13.03 5.04 -7.71
C GLY A 117 -13.07 6.57 -7.68
N VAL A 118 -13.47 7.19 -6.55
CA VAL A 118 -13.51 8.65 -6.42
C VAL A 118 -12.20 9.24 -5.90
N ILE A 119 -11.21 8.41 -5.55
CA ILE A 119 -9.95 8.88 -4.97
C ILE A 119 -9.16 9.78 -5.94
N PRO A 120 -8.98 9.45 -7.23
CA PRO A 120 -8.28 10.36 -8.14
C PRO A 120 -8.94 11.76 -8.20
N GLU A 121 -10.27 11.82 -8.28
CA GLU A 121 -11.02 13.07 -8.32
C GLU A 121 -10.91 13.86 -7.01
N LEU A 122 -10.98 13.18 -5.86
CA LEU A 122 -10.74 13.76 -4.54
C LEU A 122 -9.37 14.44 -4.46
N LEU A 123 -8.35 13.84 -5.08
CA LEU A 123 -6.99 14.37 -5.16
C LEU A 123 -6.84 15.46 -6.24
N GLY A 124 -7.92 15.85 -6.92
CA GLY A 124 -7.92 16.84 -7.99
C GLY A 124 -7.26 16.35 -9.28
N LEU A 125 -7.16 15.03 -9.47
CA LEU A 125 -6.57 14.42 -10.65
C LEU A 125 -7.68 14.17 -11.69
N ALA A 126 -7.50 14.68 -12.91
CA ALA A 126 -8.36 14.32 -14.04
C ALA A 126 -8.16 12.84 -14.41
N PRO A 127 -9.15 12.11 -14.96
CA PRO A 127 -8.99 10.70 -15.34
C PRO A 127 -7.79 10.43 -16.27
N GLY A 128 -7.08 9.32 -16.06
CA GLY A 128 -5.92 8.96 -16.89
C GLY A 128 -5.20 7.68 -16.42
N ARG A 129 -3.98 7.46 -16.90
CA ARG A 129 -3.14 6.32 -16.54
C ARG A 129 -2.12 6.71 -15.48
N ARG A 130 -2.20 6.15 -14.27
CA ARG A 130 -1.23 6.46 -13.20
C ARG A 130 -1.19 5.42 -12.09
N ILE A 131 -0.14 5.48 -11.28
CA ILE A 131 -0.03 4.76 -10.02
C ILE A 131 -0.18 5.77 -8.88
N ILE A 132 -1.05 5.50 -7.91
CA ILE A 132 -1.22 6.34 -6.71
C ILE A 132 -0.80 5.54 -5.49
N LEU A 133 0.18 6.05 -4.75
CA LEU A 133 0.66 5.47 -3.50
C LEU A 133 0.00 6.19 -2.33
N LEU A 134 -0.65 5.44 -1.45
CA LEU A 134 -1.25 5.92 -0.20
C LEU A 134 -0.56 5.21 0.99
N PRO A 135 0.65 5.64 1.40
CA PRO A 135 1.43 4.93 2.41
C PRO A 135 0.76 4.87 3.78
N SER A 136 0.01 5.92 4.17
CA SER A 136 -0.72 5.97 5.44
C SER A 136 -1.81 4.93 5.55
N GLU A 137 -2.33 4.47 4.42
CA GLU A 137 -3.42 3.50 4.32
C GLU A 137 -2.91 2.12 3.88
N ASP A 138 -1.59 1.98 3.63
CA ASP A 138 -0.96 0.78 3.07
C ASP A 138 -1.64 0.31 1.77
N LEU A 139 -1.98 1.27 0.89
CA LEU A 139 -2.64 1.02 -0.38
C LEU A 139 -1.82 1.53 -1.58
N LEU A 140 -1.93 0.79 -2.68
CA LEU A 140 -1.50 1.20 -3.99
C LEU A 140 -2.70 1.13 -4.95
N LEU A 141 -2.99 2.22 -5.65
CA LEU A 141 -4.05 2.29 -6.65
C LEU A 141 -3.44 2.33 -8.05
N LEU A 142 -3.99 1.55 -8.96
CA LEU A 142 -3.71 1.59 -10.39
C LEU A 142 -4.92 2.21 -11.06
N GLU A 143 -4.76 3.38 -11.65
CA GLU A 143 -5.82 4.03 -12.40
C GLU A 143 -5.56 3.88 -13.89
N ASP A 144 -6.54 3.39 -14.63
CA ASP A 144 -6.56 3.34 -16.09
C ASP A 144 -7.84 3.99 -16.62
N HIS A 145 -7.75 5.27 -17.00
CA HIS A 145 -8.85 6.06 -17.57
C HIS A 145 -10.13 6.06 -16.68
N GLY A 146 -9.94 6.12 -15.37
CA GLY A 146 -11.03 6.14 -14.38
C GLY A 146 -11.43 4.77 -13.84
N ASP A 147 -10.92 3.67 -14.41
CA ASP A 147 -10.96 2.37 -13.73
C ASP A 147 -9.87 2.33 -12.66
N VAL A 148 -10.22 1.98 -11.41
CA VAL A 148 -9.31 2.00 -10.27
C VAL A 148 -9.19 0.60 -9.68
N ILE A 149 -8.01 0.01 -9.83
CA ILE A 149 -7.67 -1.27 -9.21
C ILE A 149 -6.89 -1.02 -7.92
N VAL A 150 -7.38 -1.59 -6.82
CA VAL A 150 -6.71 -1.51 -5.51
C VAL A 150 -5.75 -2.67 -5.33
N ARG A 151 -4.59 -2.37 -4.77
CA ARG A 151 -3.60 -3.32 -4.29
C ARG A 151 -3.33 -3.03 -2.81
N GLU A 152 -3.91 -3.86 -1.97
CA GLU A 152 -3.70 -3.79 -0.52
C GLU A 152 -2.32 -4.32 -0.14
N ARG A 153 -1.74 -3.73 0.90
CA ARG A 153 -0.48 -4.20 1.52
C ARG A 153 0.63 -4.38 0.50
N PRO A 154 0.98 -3.32 -0.28
CA PRO A 154 2.11 -3.39 -1.18
C PRO A 154 3.35 -3.83 -0.43
N PRO A 155 4.17 -4.74 -0.98
CA PRO A 155 5.42 -5.12 -0.34
C PRO A 155 6.22 -3.87 0.03
N ARG A 156 6.87 -3.83 1.20
CA ARG A 156 7.56 -2.63 1.71
C ARG A 156 8.55 -2.00 0.71
N TRP A 157 9.11 -2.82 -0.17
CA TRP A 157 10.04 -2.41 -1.22
C TRP A 157 9.38 -1.72 -2.42
N CYS A 158 8.08 -1.96 -2.63
CA CYS A 158 7.34 -1.51 -3.81
C CYS A 158 7.20 0.02 -3.87
N PRO A 159 6.74 0.73 -2.82
CA PRO A 159 6.65 2.20 -2.86
C PRO A 159 8.02 2.86 -3.11
N HIS A 160 9.09 2.32 -2.54
CA HIS A 160 10.44 2.87 -2.70
C HIS A 160 10.97 2.66 -4.11
N LEU A 161 10.83 1.44 -4.65
CA LEU A 161 11.21 1.15 -6.03
C LEU A 161 10.42 2.02 -7.02
N LEU A 162 9.12 2.18 -6.82
CA LEU A 162 8.29 3.03 -7.68
C LEU A 162 8.72 4.50 -7.64
N ARG A 163 9.15 5.03 -6.48
CA ARG A 163 9.73 6.38 -6.39
C ARG A 163 11.05 6.50 -7.17
N ILE A 164 11.90 5.48 -7.12
CA ILE A 164 13.14 5.47 -7.91
C ILE A 164 12.80 5.49 -9.41
N LEU A 165 11.87 4.65 -9.84
CA LEU A 165 11.47 4.51 -11.24
C LEU A 165 10.65 5.70 -11.77
N SER A 166 9.97 6.46 -10.90
CA SER A 166 9.18 7.64 -11.29
C SER A 166 10.04 8.87 -11.57
N SER A 167 11.27 8.90 -11.06
CA SER A 167 12.24 9.98 -11.30
C SER A 167 12.87 9.96 -12.71
N GLY A 168 12.41 9.06 -13.58
CA GLY A 168 12.92 8.84 -14.93
C GLY A 168 13.59 7.47 -15.09
N ALA A 169 14.41 7.32 -16.13
CA ALA A 169 15.14 6.08 -16.36
C ALA A 169 16.18 5.85 -15.25
N ALA A 170 15.98 4.79 -14.47
CA ALA A 170 16.84 4.38 -13.39
C ALA A 170 17.76 3.24 -13.85
N SER A 171 19.07 3.48 -13.82
CA SER A 171 20.07 2.44 -14.03
C SER A 171 20.00 1.38 -12.94
N LYS A 172 20.49 0.17 -13.23
CA LYS A 172 20.58 -0.90 -12.23
C LYS A 172 21.40 -0.46 -11.01
N GLU A 173 22.48 0.29 -11.23
CA GLU A 173 23.28 0.91 -10.17
C GLU A 173 22.45 1.88 -9.32
N ARG A 174 21.66 2.78 -9.93
CA ARG A 174 20.79 3.71 -9.19
C ARG A 174 19.72 2.97 -8.38
N ILE A 175 19.13 1.92 -8.94
CA ILE A 175 18.19 1.06 -8.23
C ILE A 175 18.90 0.41 -7.03
N VAL A 176 20.13 -0.07 -7.22
CA VAL A 176 20.90 -0.73 -6.17
C VAL A 176 21.24 0.22 -5.03
N ALA A 177 21.76 1.40 -5.36
CA ALA A 177 22.08 2.44 -4.40
C ALA A 177 20.81 2.91 -3.66
N GLY A 178 19.71 3.13 -4.37
CA GLY A 178 18.45 3.58 -3.78
C GLY A 178 17.79 2.54 -2.89
N MET A 179 17.70 1.28 -3.34
CA MET A 179 16.98 0.22 -2.64
C MET A 179 17.76 -0.38 -1.47
N TRP A 180 19.09 -0.46 -1.60
CA TRP A 180 19.94 -1.21 -0.68
C TRP A 180 21.07 -0.39 -0.06
N GLY A 181 21.20 0.90 -0.42
CA GLY A 181 22.22 1.78 0.16
C GLY A 181 23.66 1.42 -0.23
N LEU A 182 23.85 0.58 -1.26
CA LEU A 182 25.18 0.12 -1.66
C LEU A 182 25.90 1.19 -2.47
N ARG A 183 27.17 1.45 -2.11
CA ARG A 183 28.02 2.47 -2.77
C ARG A 183 28.74 1.97 -4.01
N ALA A 184 28.90 0.65 -4.15
CA ALA A 184 29.58 0.03 -5.27
C ALA A 184 28.62 -0.94 -5.97
N TYR A 185 28.63 -0.92 -7.30
CA TYR A 185 27.79 -1.78 -8.11
C TYR A 185 28.63 -2.89 -8.77
N HIS A 186 28.25 -4.14 -8.50
CA HIS A 186 28.86 -5.33 -9.08
C HIS A 186 27.78 -6.09 -9.89
N PRO A 187 27.84 -6.08 -11.23
CA PRO A 187 26.81 -6.68 -12.08
C PRO A 187 26.51 -8.14 -11.75
N GLU A 188 27.55 -8.95 -11.51
CA GLU A 188 27.42 -10.38 -11.20
C GLU A 188 26.59 -10.66 -9.94
N LEU A 189 26.67 -9.76 -8.95
CA LEU A 189 25.98 -9.89 -7.68
C LEU A 189 24.61 -9.19 -7.69
N HIS A 190 24.51 -8.04 -8.36
CA HIS A 190 23.38 -7.13 -8.22
C HIS A 190 22.35 -7.23 -9.34
N ASP A 191 22.69 -7.76 -10.52
CA ASP A 191 21.72 -7.91 -11.61
C ASP A 191 20.61 -8.93 -11.31
N PRO A 192 20.93 -10.13 -10.77
CA PRO A 192 19.91 -11.10 -10.41
C PRO A 192 18.84 -10.56 -9.43
N PRO A 193 19.18 -9.89 -8.31
CA PRO A 193 18.17 -9.33 -7.42
C PRO A 193 17.40 -8.17 -8.04
N VAL A 194 18.04 -7.27 -8.82
CA VAL A 194 17.32 -6.21 -9.54
C VAL A 194 16.28 -6.80 -10.49
N ARG A 195 16.67 -7.77 -11.32
CA ARG A 195 15.75 -8.42 -12.26
C ARG A 195 14.60 -9.13 -11.53
N THR A 196 14.90 -9.79 -10.41
CA THR A 196 13.89 -10.47 -9.58
C THR A 196 12.90 -9.48 -8.97
N THR A 197 13.37 -8.35 -8.45
CA THR A 197 12.52 -7.31 -7.86
C THR A 197 11.64 -6.65 -8.92
N ILE A 198 12.19 -6.33 -10.10
CA ILE A 198 11.40 -5.80 -11.24
C ILE A 198 10.35 -6.80 -11.70
N HIS A 199 10.70 -8.09 -11.80
CA HIS A 199 9.74 -9.13 -12.14
C HIS A 199 8.61 -9.22 -11.10
N ARG A 200 8.95 -9.22 -9.81
CA ARG A 200 7.95 -9.19 -8.72
C ARG A 200 7.07 -7.95 -8.76
N LEU A 201 7.65 -6.79 -9.08
CA LEU A 201 6.89 -5.54 -9.25
C LEU A 201 5.88 -5.68 -10.38
N ARG A 202 6.31 -6.14 -11.56
CA ARG A 202 5.41 -6.39 -12.70
C ARG A 202 4.29 -7.36 -12.34
N SER A 203 4.59 -8.46 -11.67
CA SER A 203 3.57 -9.41 -11.21
C SER A 203 2.58 -8.79 -10.23
N PHE A 204 3.05 -7.93 -9.31
CA PHE A 204 2.21 -7.21 -8.37
C PHE A 204 1.28 -6.18 -9.05
N LEU A 205 1.77 -5.54 -10.11
CA LEU A 205 1.04 -4.52 -10.87
C LEU A 205 0.11 -5.09 -11.96
N GLN A 206 0.03 -6.42 -12.13
CA GLN A 206 -0.92 -7.02 -13.07
C GLN A 206 -2.34 -6.47 -12.86
N PRO A 207 -3.14 -6.17 -13.90
CA PRO A 207 -2.86 -6.44 -15.33
C PRO A 207 -1.88 -5.47 -16.00
N HIS A 208 -1.48 -4.39 -15.31
CA HIS A 208 -0.69 -3.28 -15.85
C HIS A 208 0.83 -3.47 -15.75
N ALA A 209 1.32 -4.68 -15.98
CA ALA A 209 2.74 -4.99 -15.87
C ALA A 209 3.61 -4.21 -16.88
N GLU A 210 3.03 -3.83 -18.02
CA GLU A 210 3.65 -3.02 -19.06
C GLU A 210 3.96 -1.59 -18.61
N TRP A 211 3.38 -1.12 -17.51
CA TRP A 211 3.71 0.21 -16.96
C TRP A 211 5.13 0.28 -16.41
N ILE A 212 5.82 -0.84 -16.25
CA ILE A 212 7.25 -0.89 -15.94
C ILE A 212 8.04 -1.22 -17.20
N GLU A 213 8.63 -0.20 -17.80
CA GLU A 213 9.38 -0.30 -19.05
C GLU A 213 10.84 -0.67 -18.82
N ASN A 214 11.38 -1.44 -19.76
CA ASN A 214 12.82 -1.65 -19.88
C ASN A 214 13.34 -0.70 -20.97
N VAL A 215 14.30 0.15 -20.62
CA VAL A 215 14.96 1.10 -21.51
C VAL A 215 16.45 0.78 -21.55
N GLU A 216 17.16 1.29 -22.58
CA GLU A 216 18.59 1.01 -22.75
C GLU A 216 19.42 1.32 -21.48
N SER A 217 19.06 2.40 -20.78
CA SER A 217 19.74 2.83 -19.55
C SER A 217 19.25 2.16 -18.27
N GLY A 218 18.26 1.26 -18.31
CA GLY A 218 17.71 0.56 -17.14
C GLY A 218 16.19 0.40 -17.14
N TYR A 219 15.51 0.84 -16.07
CA TYR A 219 14.06 0.69 -15.90
C TYR A 219 13.39 2.03 -15.60
N ARG A 220 12.12 2.19 -16.01
CA ARG A 220 11.31 3.38 -15.68
C ARG A 220 9.83 3.03 -15.55
N THR A 221 9.05 3.93 -14.97
CA THR A 221 7.58 3.88 -15.11
C THR A 221 7.14 4.55 -16.41
N ALA A 222 6.21 3.92 -17.13
CA ALA A 222 5.55 4.49 -18.31
C ALA A 222 4.47 5.52 -17.95
N VAL A 223 3.96 5.41 -16.71
CA VAL A 223 2.90 6.26 -16.18
C VAL A 223 3.43 7.08 -15.00
N PRO A 224 2.83 8.25 -14.71
CA PRO A 224 3.15 9.01 -13.52
C PRO A 224 2.85 8.21 -12.25
N VAL A 225 3.69 8.41 -11.23
CA VAL A 225 3.49 7.87 -9.87
C VAL A 225 3.23 9.03 -8.93
N HIS A 226 2.04 9.06 -8.33
CA HIS A 226 1.65 10.06 -7.35
C HIS A 226 1.83 9.51 -5.94
N LEU A 227 2.56 10.24 -5.09
CA LEU A 227 2.69 9.93 -3.67
C LEU A 227 1.77 10.87 -2.88
N VAL A 228 0.75 10.30 -2.23
CA VAL A 228 -0.14 11.07 -1.35
C VAL A 228 0.36 10.91 0.08
N THR A 229 1.11 11.91 0.54
CA THR A 229 1.55 11.97 1.93
C THR A 229 0.64 12.94 2.66
N ALA A 230 -0.25 12.44 3.50
CA ALA A 230 -0.91 13.26 4.51
C ALA A 230 0.14 13.59 5.58
N CYS A 231 0.78 14.75 5.47
CA CYS A 231 1.74 15.33 6.42
C CYS A 231 2.41 14.36 7.42
N GLU A 232 3.49 13.70 7.02
CA GLU A 232 4.61 13.32 7.90
C GLU A 232 5.81 12.88 7.03
N PRO A 233 7.06 13.25 7.38
CA PRO A 233 8.22 12.69 6.72
C PRO A 233 8.36 11.21 7.08
N ILE A 234 8.22 10.35 6.08
CA ILE A 234 8.39 8.91 6.21
C ILE A 234 9.85 8.64 6.63
N ALA A 235 10.02 8.03 7.80
CA ALA A 235 11.30 7.53 8.29
C ALA A 235 12.00 6.67 7.24
N ASP A 236 13.34 6.77 7.17
CA ASP A 236 14.17 6.00 6.26
C ASP A 236 13.74 4.53 6.24
N ALA A 237 13.41 4.03 5.04
CA ALA A 237 12.97 2.66 4.89
C ALA A 237 14.08 1.73 5.43
N PRO A 238 13.77 0.82 6.38
CA PRO A 238 14.74 -0.18 6.80
C PRO A 238 15.15 -0.99 5.56
N PRO A 239 16.44 -1.37 5.46
CA PRO A 239 16.93 -2.13 4.31
C PRO A 239 16.03 -3.35 4.06
N LEU A 240 15.87 -3.71 2.79
CA LEU A 240 14.95 -4.75 2.31
C LEU A 240 15.18 -6.17 2.85
N TRP A 241 16.15 -6.31 3.74
CA TRP A 241 16.68 -7.53 4.28
C TRP A 241 16.64 -7.34 5.80
N ASP A 242 16.13 -8.33 6.56
CA ASP A 242 16.51 -8.44 7.98
C ASP A 242 18.03 -8.28 8.03
N GLU A 243 18.57 -7.49 8.96
CA GLU A 243 19.96 -6.96 9.04
C GLU A 243 21.12 -8.01 9.04
N GLY A 244 21.04 -9.10 8.27
CA GLY A 244 22.04 -10.17 8.17
C GLY A 244 22.10 -10.88 6.82
N GLU A 245 21.44 -10.39 5.76
CA GLU A 245 21.42 -11.05 4.44
C GLU A 245 22.08 -10.27 3.28
N ILE A 246 22.86 -9.22 3.55
CA ILE A 246 23.81 -8.73 2.52
C ILE A 246 25.06 -9.62 2.61
N PRO A 247 25.44 -10.35 1.54
CA PRO A 247 26.74 -10.99 1.47
C PRO A 247 27.81 -9.90 1.44
N MET A 248 28.38 -9.60 2.61
CA MET A 248 29.71 -9.01 2.65
C MET A 248 30.65 -10.05 2.05
N PRO A 249 31.42 -9.75 0.99
CA PRO A 249 32.57 -10.59 0.66
C PRO A 249 33.46 -10.65 1.91
N ASP A 250 34.01 -11.82 2.21
CA ASP A 250 35.00 -12.00 3.27
C ASP A 250 36.12 -10.98 3.07
N SER A 251 36.03 -9.84 3.74
CA SER A 251 37.08 -8.84 3.73
C SER A 251 38.16 -9.36 4.67
N PRO A 252 39.37 -9.70 4.21
CA PRO A 252 40.41 -10.27 5.08
C PRO A 252 40.98 -9.25 6.07
N LEU A 253 40.43 -8.03 6.14
CA LEU A 253 41.01 -6.89 6.85
C LEU A 253 39.94 -6.13 7.66
N ALA A 254 39.41 -6.77 8.70
CA ALA A 254 38.72 -6.07 9.78
C ALA A 254 38.91 -6.79 11.13
N ARG A 255 40.17 -6.98 11.54
CA ARG A 255 40.50 -7.21 12.96
C ARG A 255 40.67 -5.85 13.64
N GLY A 256 39.57 -5.31 14.15
CA GLY A 256 39.55 -4.13 15.01
C GLY A 256 38.69 -4.44 16.23
N SER A 257 39.36 -4.80 17.33
CA SER A 257 38.77 -5.23 18.59
C SER A 257 37.98 -4.11 19.28
N THR A 258 36.67 -4.30 19.47
CA THR A 258 35.90 -3.59 20.50
C THR A 258 35.48 -4.56 21.59
N PRO A 259 35.72 -4.27 22.88
CA PRO A 259 35.35 -5.16 23.97
C PRO A 259 33.83 -5.08 24.19
N ARG A 260 33.14 -6.20 23.95
CA ARG A 260 31.69 -6.33 24.16
C ARG A 260 31.46 -6.86 25.57
N LEU A 261 30.76 -6.08 26.40
CA LEU A 261 30.30 -6.49 27.74
C LEU A 261 29.43 -7.76 27.64
N ALA A 262 29.70 -8.70 28.54
CA ALA A 262 29.00 -9.97 28.67
C ALA A 262 27.53 -9.77 29.11
N PRO A 263 26.55 -10.39 28.44
CA PRO A 263 25.21 -10.54 28.97
C PRO A 263 25.17 -11.65 30.05
N PRO A 264 24.17 -11.60 30.95
CA PRO A 264 24.12 -12.47 32.12
C PRO A 264 23.86 -13.93 31.76
N ASP A 265 24.48 -14.77 32.58
CA ASP A 265 24.51 -16.21 32.55
C ASP A 265 23.09 -16.82 32.61
N ARG A 266 22.72 -17.50 31.51
CA ARG A 266 21.67 -18.54 31.48
C ARG A 266 22.28 -19.80 30.89
N GLY A 267 23.45 -20.19 31.39
CA GLY A 267 24.11 -21.45 31.09
C GLY A 267 23.30 -22.62 31.65
N HIS A 268 23.10 -23.64 30.81
CA HIS A 268 22.78 -25.05 31.10
C HIS A 268 21.79 -25.68 30.11
N GLY A 269 21.21 -24.92 29.16
CA GLY A 269 20.39 -25.52 28.07
C GLY A 269 20.95 -25.35 26.65
N LEU A 270 21.74 -24.30 26.42
CA LEU A 270 22.22 -23.96 25.08
C LEU A 270 23.42 -24.79 24.65
N ASP A 271 24.32 -25.11 25.57
CA ASP A 271 25.51 -25.94 25.29
C ASP A 271 25.12 -27.39 24.93
N ASP A 272 24.13 -27.95 25.63
CA ASP A 272 23.59 -29.28 25.32
C ASP A 272 22.97 -29.33 23.92
N THR A 273 22.28 -28.26 23.53
CA THR A 273 21.64 -28.17 22.21
C THR A 273 22.67 -28.03 21.09
N ALA A 274 23.72 -27.23 21.29
CA ALA A 274 24.81 -27.10 20.33
C ALA A 274 25.56 -28.43 20.17
N HIS A 275 25.79 -29.16 21.26
CA HIS A 275 26.44 -30.46 21.23
C HIS A 275 25.61 -31.51 20.48
N LEU A 276 24.29 -31.54 20.69
CA LEU A 276 23.38 -32.43 19.95
C LEU A 276 23.39 -32.15 18.44
N ILE A 277 23.36 -30.87 18.04
CA ILE A 277 23.42 -30.48 16.61
C ILE A 277 24.77 -30.85 16.01
N TYR A 278 25.87 -30.61 16.72
CA TYR A 278 27.21 -30.97 16.26
C TYR A 278 27.34 -32.48 16.04
N ARG A 279 26.89 -33.30 17.00
CA ARG A 279 26.88 -34.77 16.87
C ARG A 279 26.04 -35.21 15.67
N GLN A 280 24.87 -34.63 15.48
CA GLN A 280 23.98 -34.99 14.36
C GLN A 280 24.57 -34.63 12.99
N LEU A 281 25.29 -33.50 12.89
CA LEU A 281 26.03 -33.12 11.69
C LEU A 281 27.28 -33.98 11.46
N GLY A 282 27.82 -34.62 12.50
CA GLY A 282 28.87 -35.64 12.35
C GLY A 282 28.36 -36.93 11.71
N GLU A 283 27.08 -37.27 11.93
CA GLU A 283 26.44 -38.44 11.31
C GLU A 283 25.92 -38.16 9.89
N ILE A 284 25.60 -36.90 9.58
CA ILE A 284 25.03 -36.48 8.31
C ILE A 284 25.95 -35.45 7.67
N GLU A 285 26.59 -35.82 6.56
CA GLU A 285 27.59 -35.01 5.84
C GLU A 285 27.18 -33.54 5.64
N HIS A 286 25.89 -33.26 5.42
CA HIS A 286 25.34 -31.91 5.41
C HIS A 286 23.83 -31.87 5.71
N ALA A 287 23.36 -30.84 6.43
CA ALA A 287 21.94 -30.66 6.73
C ALA A 287 21.46 -29.20 6.67
N THR A 288 20.19 -29.00 6.33
CA THR A 288 19.51 -27.69 6.38
C THR A 288 18.83 -27.47 7.74
N VAL A 289 18.53 -26.22 8.11
CA VAL A 289 17.80 -25.89 9.35
C VAL A 289 16.47 -26.64 9.48
N PRO A 290 15.60 -26.73 8.43
CA PRO A 290 14.36 -27.50 8.53
C PRO A 290 14.56 -29.02 8.66
N GLN A 291 15.70 -29.56 8.22
CA GLN A 291 16.04 -30.98 8.44
C GLN A 291 16.45 -31.20 9.89
N LEU A 292 17.39 -30.40 10.41
CA LEU A 292 17.84 -30.49 11.81
C LEU A 292 16.71 -30.26 12.81
N SER A 293 15.83 -29.29 12.53
CA SER A 293 14.63 -29.03 13.34
C SER A 293 13.70 -30.25 13.42
N ARG A 294 13.51 -30.98 12.30
CA ARG A 294 12.69 -32.20 12.26
C ARG A 294 13.36 -33.38 12.95
N ILE A 295 14.65 -33.61 12.71
CA ILE A 295 15.40 -34.74 13.27
C ILE A 295 15.49 -34.64 14.79
N LEU A 296 15.76 -33.43 15.30
CA LEU A 296 16.00 -33.19 16.72
C LEU A 296 14.72 -32.75 17.47
N ALA A 297 13.58 -32.67 16.78
CA ALA A 297 12.33 -32.13 17.32
C ALA A 297 12.49 -30.75 18.01
N LEU A 298 13.35 -29.89 17.44
CA LEU A 298 13.65 -28.55 17.94
C LEU A 298 12.97 -27.48 17.10
N SER A 299 12.67 -26.32 17.68
CA SER A 299 12.18 -25.17 16.91
C SER A 299 13.28 -24.66 15.95
N PRO A 300 12.92 -24.13 14.76
CA PRO A 300 13.88 -23.58 13.82
C PRO A 300 14.75 -22.46 14.42
N SER A 301 14.19 -21.65 15.33
CA SER A 301 14.89 -20.57 16.01
C SER A 301 15.96 -21.07 16.98
N THR A 302 15.69 -22.16 17.71
CA THR A 302 16.66 -22.80 18.60
C THR A 302 17.81 -23.41 17.80
N VAL A 303 17.50 -24.10 16.69
CA VAL A 303 18.52 -24.66 15.78
C VAL A 303 19.41 -23.56 15.19
N LEU A 304 18.82 -22.46 14.72
CA LEU A 304 19.58 -21.32 14.19
C LEU A 304 20.50 -20.69 15.23
N ARG A 305 20.03 -20.55 16.47
CA ARG A 305 20.83 -19.97 17.56
C ARG A 305 22.05 -20.85 17.87
N ALA A 306 21.85 -22.15 18.00
CA ALA A 306 22.94 -23.10 18.27
C ALA A 306 23.91 -23.23 17.09
N LEU A 307 23.41 -23.29 15.85
CA LEU A 307 24.25 -23.27 14.65
C LEU A 307 25.09 -22.00 14.56
N ARG A 308 24.53 -20.84 14.95
CA ARG A 308 25.30 -19.59 15.01
C ARG A 308 26.47 -19.72 15.97
N THR A 309 26.26 -20.25 17.17
CA THR A 309 27.33 -20.52 18.13
C THR A 309 28.39 -21.46 17.55
N LEU A 310 28.00 -22.57 16.91
CA LEU A 310 28.92 -23.54 16.30
C LEU A 310 29.71 -22.96 15.12
N VAL A 311 29.13 -22.03 14.36
CA VAL A 311 29.81 -21.31 13.28
C VAL A 311 30.78 -20.27 13.85
N GLU A 312 30.38 -19.54 14.89
CA GLU A 312 31.23 -18.57 15.59
C GLU A 312 32.45 -19.25 16.24
N THR A 313 32.30 -20.48 16.76
CA THR A 313 33.40 -21.29 17.31
C THR A 313 34.16 -22.09 16.24
N ALA A 314 33.85 -21.89 14.95
CA ALA A 314 34.47 -22.54 13.80
C ALA A 314 34.37 -24.08 13.77
N GLN A 315 33.40 -24.66 14.48
CA GLN A 315 33.15 -26.12 14.51
C GLN A 315 32.28 -26.60 13.34
N VAL A 316 31.43 -25.71 12.82
CA VAL A 316 30.52 -25.97 11.69
C VAL A 316 30.74 -24.91 10.63
N GLU A 317 30.73 -25.30 9.37
CA GLU A 317 30.75 -24.35 8.25
C GLU A 317 29.44 -24.33 7.47
N ARG A 318 29.14 -23.17 6.89
CA ARG A 318 27.92 -22.89 6.14
C ARG A 318 28.18 -23.02 4.64
N LEU A 319 27.44 -23.90 3.98
CA LEU A 319 27.53 -24.15 2.53
C LEU A 319 26.27 -23.68 1.81
N GLY A 320 26.42 -23.00 0.66
CA GLY A 320 25.31 -22.57 -0.19
C GLY A 320 24.65 -21.24 0.22
N PHE A 321 23.53 -20.90 -0.42
CA PHE A 321 22.88 -19.58 -0.31
C PHE A 321 21.37 -19.69 -0.07
N ALA A 322 20.83 -18.79 0.76
CA ALA A 322 19.40 -18.63 1.05
C ALA A 322 18.69 -19.96 1.44
N ARG A 323 17.64 -20.35 0.71
CA ARG A 323 16.87 -21.58 0.95
C ARG A 323 17.66 -22.87 0.71
N ALA A 324 18.83 -22.78 0.07
CA ALA A 324 19.73 -23.91 -0.15
C ALA A 324 20.89 -23.96 0.86
N THR A 325 20.86 -23.16 1.93
CA THR A 325 21.89 -23.15 2.97
C THR A 325 21.93 -24.47 3.72
N ARG A 326 23.08 -25.14 3.67
CA ARG A 326 23.41 -26.37 4.38
C ARG A 326 24.54 -26.10 5.38
N TYR A 327 24.61 -26.92 6.40
CA TYR A 327 25.64 -26.87 7.43
C TYR A 327 26.35 -28.22 7.47
N ARG A 328 27.68 -28.22 7.63
CA ARG A 328 28.49 -29.42 7.83
C ARG A 328 29.54 -29.19 8.91
N VAL A 329 29.99 -30.27 9.56
CA VAL A 329 31.14 -30.19 10.47
C VAL A 329 32.38 -29.81 9.66
N ARG A 330 33.18 -28.91 10.22
CA ARG A 330 34.46 -28.51 9.62
C ARG A 330 35.51 -29.55 10.05
N GLU A 331 36.13 -30.21 9.06
CA GLU A 331 37.25 -31.16 9.30
C GLU A 331 38.52 -30.48 9.81
#